data_AF-A0A2D5S757-F1
#
_entry.id   AF-A0A2D5S757-F1
#
_cell.length_a   1.000
_cell.length_b   1.000
_cell.length_c   1.000
_cell.angle_alpha   90.00
_cell.angle_beta   90.00
_cell.angle_gamma   90.00
#
_symmetry.space_group_name_H-M   'P 1'
#
loop_
_entity.id
_entity.type
_entity.pdbx_description
1 polymer ?
#
loop_
_entity_poly.entity_id
_entity_poly.type
_entity_poly.pdbx_seq_one_letter_code
_entity_poly.pdbx_strand_id
1 'polypeptide(L)'
;GDVCNDLKTGHLVGASPRNQQIMQVVGVLSAAFFMAPVMTVLHQGSLNEGTGGIGGRDLPAPQANLFASLAEGFFGEEALPKDMVAWGVGIGIVLLIADFLLAKMKVNFRLHVMPVAVGIYLPFGLAVPILLGGVVSWLVRRAAQPHEDAAQKRGVLITSGLIAGESLVGVGLGVTAYLKISSLKLLESGSTTLNLIVDTVSVLALLAVAAMVYKLALTVMSNFKA
;
A
#
# COMPACT_ATOMS: atom_id res chain seq x y z
N GLY A 1 -4.70 -2.99 -12.30
CA GLY A 1 -5.06 -4.00 -13.30
C GLY A 1 -6.24 -4.75 -12.74
N ASP A 2 -7.28 -4.90 -13.53
CA ASP A 2 -8.28 -5.93 -13.27
C ASP A 2 -7.77 -7.27 -13.79
N VAL A 3 -8.37 -8.36 -13.33
CA VAL A 3 -8.02 -9.72 -13.77
C VAL A 3 -8.08 -9.85 -15.30
N CYS A 4 -9.01 -9.13 -15.93
CA CYS A 4 -9.18 -9.11 -17.39
C CYS A 4 -7.98 -8.50 -18.12
N ASN A 5 -7.36 -7.44 -17.61
CA ASN A 5 -6.15 -6.88 -18.21
C ASN A 5 -4.93 -7.80 -18.05
N ASP A 6 -4.85 -8.57 -16.97
CA ASP A 6 -3.79 -9.54 -16.78
C ASP A 6 -3.91 -10.69 -17.78
N LEU A 7 -5.13 -11.22 -17.98
CA LEU A 7 -5.40 -12.26 -18.98
C LEU A 7 -5.15 -11.75 -20.40
N LYS A 8 -5.54 -10.50 -20.70
CA LYS A 8 -5.27 -9.87 -22.00
C LYS A 8 -3.78 -9.72 -22.26
N THR A 9 -3.05 -9.21 -21.28
CA THR A 9 -1.59 -9.03 -21.39
C THR A 9 -0.89 -10.38 -21.54
N GLY A 10 -1.28 -11.37 -20.73
CA GLY A 10 -0.78 -12.74 -20.83
C GLY A 10 -1.03 -13.35 -22.21
N HIS A 11 -2.22 -13.18 -22.76
CA HIS A 11 -2.53 -13.64 -24.12
C HIS A 11 -1.66 -12.95 -25.18
N LEU A 12 -1.44 -11.64 -25.07
CA LEU A 12 -0.60 -10.87 -26.00
C LEU A 12 0.87 -11.30 -25.98
N VAL A 13 1.39 -11.81 -24.86
CA VAL A 13 2.75 -12.35 -24.75
C VAL A 13 2.82 -13.88 -24.98
N GLY A 14 1.74 -14.49 -25.46
CA GLY A 14 1.70 -15.90 -25.88
C GLY A 14 1.30 -16.89 -24.78
N ALA A 15 0.86 -16.44 -23.61
CA ALA A 15 0.35 -17.34 -22.56
C ALA A 15 -1.08 -17.82 -22.87
N SER A 16 -1.39 -19.07 -22.51
CA SER A 16 -2.75 -19.60 -22.58
C SER A 16 -3.62 -19.00 -21.46
N PRO A 17 -4.71 -18.27 -21.80
CA PRO A 17 -5.58 -17.64 -20.79
C PRO A 17 -6.19 -18.64 -19.81
N ARG A 18 -6.48 -19.86 -20.28
CA ARG A 18 -7.01 -20.93 -19.43
C ARG A 18 -6.02 -21.33 -18.35
N ASN A 19 -4.75 -21.49 -18.71
CA ASN A 19 -3.71 -21.88 -17.75
C ASN A 19 -3.45 -20.73 -16.77
N GLN A 20 -3.49 -19.47 -17.23
CA GLN A 20 -3.34 -18.30 -16.39
C GLN A 20 -4.47 -18.17 -15.36
N GLN A 21 -5.72 -18.39 -15.76
CA GLN A 21 -6.87 -18.41 -14.84
C GLN A 21 -6.72 -19.50 -13.77
N ILE A 22 -6.33 -20.73 -14.17
CA ILE A 22 -6.12 -21.82 -13.22
C ILE A 22 -5.02 -21.47 -12.22
N MET A 23 -3.90 -20.92 -12.69
CA MET A 23 -2.81 -20.50 -11.81
C MET A 23 -3.20 -19.35 -10.89
N GLN A 24 -4.03 -18.40 -11.34
CA GLN A 24 -4.57 -17.35 -10.48
C GLN A 24 -5.47 -17.93 -9.38
N VAL A 25 -6.36 -18.88 -9.71
CA VAL A 25 -7.20 -19.55 -8.71
C VAL A 25 -6.35 -20.32 -7.69
N VAL A 26 -5.38 -21.10 -8.15
CA VAL A 26 -4.45 -21.83 -7.27
C VAL A 26 -3.65 -20.85 -6.39
N GLY A 27 -3.20 -19.73 -6.97
CA GLY A 27 -2.50 -18.68 -6.24
C GLY A 27 -3.36 -18.04 -5.15
N VAL A 28 -4.62 -17.73 -5.44
CA VAL A 28 -5.57 -17.18 -4.46
C VAL A 28 -5.87 -18.20 -3.36
N LEU A 29 -6.09 -19.46 -3.70
CA LEU A 29 -6.35 -20.52 -2.71
C LEU A 29 -5.13 -20.75 -1.80
N SER A 30 -3.94 -20.80 -2.38
CA SER A 30 -2.70 -20.91 -1.61
C SER A 30 -2.49 -19.70 -0.71
N ALA A 31 -2.65 -18.49 -1.23
CA ALA A 31 -2.57 -17.27 -0.45
C ALA A 31 -3.60 -17.25 0.68
N ALA A 32 -4.86 -17.59 0.43
CA ALA A 32 -5.90 -17.65 1.45
C ALA A 32 -5.56 -18.64 2.58
N PHE A 33 -5.03 -19.81 2.22
CA PHE A 33 -4.61 -20.83 3.19
C PHE A 33 -3.54 -20.34 4.15
N PHE A 34 -2.53 -19.60 3.66
CA PHE A 34 -1.47 -19.04 4.50
C PHE A 34 -1.85 -17.72 5.17
N MET A 35 -2.64 -16.87 4.51
CA MET A 35 -3.02 -15.56 5.02
C MET A 35 -4.01 -15.66 6.18
N ALA A 36 -4.94 -16.61 6.18
CA ALA A 36 -5.90 -16.78 7.26
C ALA A 36 -5.25 -16.96 8.66
N PRO A 37 -4.30 -17.90 8.87
CA PRO A 37 -3.62 -18.04 10.15
C PRO A 37 -2.74 -16.83 10.47
N VAL A 38 -2.02 -16.27 9.49
CA VAL A 38 -1.17 -15.08 9.68
C VAL A 38 -2.01 -13.89 10.15
N MET A 39 -3.16 -13.67 9.53
CA MET A 39 -4.06 -12.58 9.89
C MET A 39 -4.69 -12.79 11.26
N THR A 40 -5.01 -14.04 11.62
CA THR A 40 -5.49 -14.37 12.96
C THR A 40 -4.45 -14.05 14.02
N VAL A 41 -3.18 -14.42 13.78
CA VAL A 41 -2.06 -14.13 14.69
C VAL A 41 -1.86 -12.63 14.85
N LEU A 42 -1.86 -11.87 13.75
CA LEU A 42 -1.71 -10.41 13.80
C LEU A 42 -2.87 -9.73 14.50
N HIS A 43 -4.11 -10.13 14.20
CA HIS A 43 -5.31 -9.60 14.84
C HIS A 43 -5.30 -9.87 16.35
N GLN A 44 -5.03 -11.11 16.76
CA GLN A 44 -4.99 -11.49 18.17
C GLN A 44 -3.81 -10.85 18.91
N GLY A 45 -2.63 -10.76 18.28
CA GLY A 45 -1.47 -10.05 18.83
C GLY A 45 -1.80 -8.59 19.14
N SER A 46 -2.44 -7.90 18.18
CA SER A 46 -2.91 -6.52 18.36
C SER A 46 -3.98 -6.39 19.45
N LEU A 47 -4.93 -7.31 19.54
CA LEU A 47 -5.92 -7.32 20.63
C LEU A 47 -5.26 -7.51 22.00
N ASN A 48 -4.26 -8.38 22.11
CA ASN A 48 -3.52 -8.63 23.35
C ASN A 48 -2.73 -7.40 23.83
N GLU A 49 -2.27 -6.55 22.91
CA GLU A 49 -1.62 -5.27 23.20
C GLU A 49 -2.62 -4.13 23.44
N GLY A 50 -3.92 -4.39 23.28
CA GLY A 50 -4.99 -3.40 23.49
C GLY A 50 -5.15 -2.40 22.34
N THR A 51 -4.67 -2.74 21.14
CA THR A 51 -4.57 -1.79 20.01
C THR A 51 -5.73 -1.90 19.01
N GLY A 52 -6.72 -2.75 19.33
CA GLY A 52 -8.02 -2.82 18.66
C GLY A 52 -8.12 -3.84 17.53
N GLY A 53 -7.06 -4.59 17.23
CA GLY A 53 -7.02 -5.56 16.14
C GLY A 53 -6.83 -4.90 14.77
N ILE A 54 -7.09 -5.66 13.71
CA ILE A 54 -7.06 -5.16 12.32
C ILE A 54 -8.13 -4.08 12.17
N GLY A 55 -7.74 -2.93 11.64
CA GLY A 55 -8.59 -1.73 11.57
C GLY A 55 -8.45 -0.81 12.80
N GLY A 56 -7.70 -1.24 13.82
CA GLY A 56 -7.35 -0.47 15.01
C GLY A 56 -6.18 0.50 14.80
N ARG A 57 -5.61 1.00 15.90
CA ARG A 57 -4.60 2.06 15.87
C ARG A 57 -3.27 1.60 15.27
N ASP A 58 -2.85 0.40 15.62
CA ASP A 58 -1.51 -0.11 15.30
C ASP A 58 -1.52 -0.95 14.01
N LEU A 59 -2.70 -1.41 13.58
CA LEU A 59 -2.93 -2.12 12.32
C LEU A 59 -4.04 -1.43 11.49
N PRO A 60 -3.82 -0.18 11.02
CA PRO A 60 -4.83 0.55 10.27
C PRO A 60 -5.11 -0.15 8.93
N ALA A 61 -6.37 -0.50 8.69
CA ALA A 61 -6.81 -1.14 7.46
C ALA A 61 -7.99 -0.40 6.79
N PRO A 62 -7.80 0.83 6.29
CA PRO A 62 -8.90 1.67 5.78
C PRO A 62 -9.68 1.02 4.63
N GLN A 63 -8.97 0.31 3.74
CA GLN A 63 -9.61 -0.39 2.62
C GLN A 63 -10.48 -1.55 3.10
N ALA A 64 -9.97 -2.37 4.03
CA ALA A 64 -10.74 -3.47 4.60
C ALA A 64 -11.97 -2.97 5.37
N ASN A 65 -11.81 -1.90 6.15
CA ASN A 65 -12.91 -1.28 6.90
C ASN A 65 -14.01 -0.75 5.96
N LEU A 66 -13.63 -0.14 4.82
CA LEU A 66 -14.61 0.29 3.82
C LEU A 66 -15.40 -0.90 3.26
N PHE A 67 -14.74 -1.99 2.87
CA PHE A 67 -15.43 -3.17 2.35
C PHE A 67 -16.28 -3.87 3.42
N ALA A 68 -15.81 -3.92 4.67
CA ALA A 68 -16.57 -4.44 5.80
C ALA A 68 -17.85 -3.62 6.03
N SER A 69 -17.72 -2.29 6.07
CA SER A 69 -18.86 -1.37 6.24
C SER A 69 -19.87 -1.49 5.09
N LEU A 70 -19.39 -1.69 3.86
CA LEU A 70 -20.27 -1.94 2.71
C LEU A 70 -20.99 -3.29 2.86
N ALA A 71 -20.29 -4.36 3.23
CA ALA A 71 -20.88 -5.67 3.43
C ALA A 71 -21.95 -5.64 4.55
N GLU A 72 -21.65 -4.99 5.68
CA GLU A 72 -22.60 -4.77 6.77
C GLU A 72 -23.78 -3.90 6.31
N GLY A 73 -23.55 -2.85 5.54
CA GLY A 73 -24.64 -2.02 5.01
C GLY A 73 -25.56 -2.76 4.03
N PHE A 74 -25.05 -3.72 3.26
CA PHE A 74 -25.82 -4.48 2.26
C PHE A 74 -26.48 -5.74 2.81
N PHE A 75 -25.81 -6.44 3.74
CA PHE A 75 -26.21 -7.74 4.26
C PHE A 75 -26.56 -7.73 5.75
N GLY A 76 -26.25 -6.65 6.47
CA GLY A 76 -26.61 -6.47 7.87
C GLY A 76 -28.04 -6.00 8.06
N GLU A 77 -28.41 -5.83 9.33
CA GLU A 77 -29.76 -5.36 9.71
C GLU A 77 -29.91 -3.83 9.63
N GLU A 78 -28.80 -3.10 9.56
CA GLU A 78 -28.80 -1.64 9.48
C GLU A 78 -29.07 -1.14 8.06
N ALA A 79 -29.93 -0.13 7.94
CA ALA A 79 -30.21 0.50 6.65
C ALA A 79 -29.00 1.32 6.18
N LEU A 80 -28.43 0.93 5.04
CA LEU A 80 -27.39 1.69 4.33
C LEU A 80 -27.79 3.17 4.23
N PRO A 81 -26.92 4.15 4.58
CA PRO A 81 -27.23 5.58 4.52
C PRO A 81 -27.39 6.06 3.06
N LYS A 82 -28.58 5.83 2.51
CA LYS A 82 -28.92 6.04 1.08
C LYS A 82 -28.64 7.47 0.62
N ASP A 83 -28.82 8.45 1.50
CA ASP A 83 -28.57 9.86 1.20
C ASP A 83 -27.08 10.12 0.95
N MET A 84 -26.20 9.55 1.79
CA MET A 84 -24.75 9.70 1.61
C MET A 84 -24.26 8.97 0.35
N VAL A 85 -24.85 7.81 0.05
CA VAL A 85 -24.57 7.08 -1.19
C VAL A 85 -25.02 7.90 -2.40
N ALA A 86 -26.20 8.52 -2.36
CA ALA A 86 -26.70 9.37 -3.44
C ALA A 86 -25.77 10.57 -3.69
N TRP A 87 -25.27 11.21 -2.63
CA TRP A 87 -24.25 12.26 -2.75
C TRP A 87 -22.95 11.73 -3.37
N GLY A 88 -22.49 10.55 -2.96
CA GLY A 88 -21.31 9.89 -3.53
C GLY A 88 -21.46 9.60 -5.04
N VAL A 89 -22.63 9.10 -5.46
CA VAL A 89 -22.97 8.90 -6.88
C VAL A 89 -22.99 10.23 -7.62
N GLY A 90 -23.61 11.28 -7.05
CA GLY A 90 -23.65 12.61 -7.64
C GLY A 90 -22.25 13.19 -7.88
N ILE A 91 -21.39 13.16 -6.86
CA ILE A 91 -19.99 13.59 -6.97
C ILE A 91 -19.24 12.76 -8.02
N GLY A 92 -19.44 11.43 -8.02
CA GLY A 92 -18.83 10.53 -9.00
C GLY A 92 -19.21 10.87 -10.44
N ILE A 93 -20.49 11.18 -10.70
CA ILE A 93 -20.96 11.60 -12.02
C ILE A 93 -20.33 12.93 -12.42
N VAL A 94 -20.29 13.91 -11.51
CA VAL A 94 -19.67 15.22 -11.77
C VAL A 94 -18.18 15.07 -12.12
N LEU A 95 -17.44 14.26 -11.37
CA LEU A 95 -16.03 13.98 -11.64
C LEU A 95 -15.83 13.28 -12.99
N LEU A 96 -16.70 12.34 -13.34
CA LEU A 96 -16.63 11.62 -14.61
C LEU A 96 -16.90 12.55 -15.80
N ILE A 97 -17.88 13.45 -15.69
CA ILE A 97 -18.16 14.48 -16.71
C ILE A 97 -16.96 15.44 -16.82
N ALA A 98 -16.40 15.88 -15.69
CA ALA A 98 -15.24 16.75 -15.69
C ALA A 98 -14.01 16.10 -16.36
N ASP A 99 -13.71 14.83 -16.06
CA ASP A 99 -12.64 14.09 -16.71
C ASP A 99 -12.87 13.93 -18.22
N PHE A 100 -14.12 13.64 -18.63
CA PHE A 100 -14.47 13.55 -20.05
C PHE A 100 -14.26 14.88 -20.78
N LEU A 101 -14.64 16.01 -20.17
CA LEU A 101 -14.43 17.34 -20.74
C LEU A 101 -12.93 17.68 -20.83
N LEU A 102 -12.16 17.41 -19.78
CA LEU A 102 -10.70 17.57 -19.77
C LEU A 102 -10.02 16.76 -20.89
N ALA A 103 -10.46 15.51 -21.06
CA ALA A 103 -10.00 14.63 -22.12
C ALA A 103 -10.29 15.19 -23.51
N LYS A 104 -11.51 15.73 -23.73
CA LYS A 104 -11.90 16.35 -25.00
C LYS A 104 -11.10 17.62 -25.29
N MET A 105 -10.73 18.37 -24.26
CA MET A 105 -9.89 19.57 -24.35
C MET A 105 -8.39 19.25 -24.53
N LYS A 106 -8.00 17.97 -24.62
CA LYS A 106 -6.60 17.50 -24.74
C LYS A 106 -5.66 18.07 -23.66
N VAL A 107 -6.19 18.29 -22.45
CA VAL A 107 -5.38 18.72 -21.32
C VAL A 107 -4.54 17.53 -20.84
N ASN A 108 -3.26 17.75 -20.51
CA ASN A 108 -2.36 16.71 -19.99
C ASN A 108 -2.78 16.20 -18.60
N PHE A 109 -3.64 16.94 -17.90
CA PHE A 109 -4.19 16.60 -16.59
C PHE A 109 -5.50 15.82 -16.74
N ARG A 110 -5.60 14.69 -16.04
CA ARG A 110 -6.77 13.80 -16.01
C ARG A 110 -7.31 13.70 -14.60
N LEU A 111 -8.63 13.76 -14.45
CA LEU A 111 -9.32 13.70 -13.18
C LEU A 111 -9.97 12.33 -12.98
N HIS A 112 -9.14 11.28 -13.00
CA HIS A 112 -9.64 9.92 -12.81
C HIS A 112 -10.39 9.80 -11.47
N VAL A 113 -11.61 9.28 -11.52
CA VAL A 113 -12.50 9.17 -10.35
C VAL A 113 -11.87 8.31 -9.24
N MET A 114 -11.14 7.25 -9.59
CA MET A 114 -10.56 6.31 -8.63
C MET A 114 -9.51 6.95 -7.69
N PRO A 115 -8.46 7.65 -8.19
CA PRO A 115 -7.55 8.40 -7.32
C PRO A 115 -8.25 9.42 -6.42
N VAL A 116 -9.27 10.12 -6.93
CA VAL A 116 -10.02 11.11 -6.14
C VAL A 116 -10.79 10.42 -5.00
N ALA A 117 -11.51 9.34 -5.31
CA ALA A 117 -12.23 8.55 -4.31
C ALA A 117 -11.28 8.00 -3.24
N VAL A 118 -10.13 7.46 -3.65
CA VAL A 118 -9.09 6.96 -2.74
C VAL A 118 -8.55 8.08 -1.84
N GLY A 119 -8.31 9.27 -2.38
CA GLY A 119 -7.86 10.42 -1.60
C GLY A 119 -8.86 10.88 -0.54
N ILE A 120 -10.17 10.75 -0.79
CA ILE A 120 -11.22 11.22 0.14
C ILE A 120 -11.32 10.31 1.37
N TYR A 121 -11.17 8.99 1.23
CA TYR A 121 -11.32 8.07 2.36
C TYR A 121 -10.01 7.75 3.09
N LEU A 122 -8.86 8.01 2.49
CA LEU A 122 -7.58 7.70 3.12
C LEU A 122 -7.27 8.65 4.28
N PRO A 123 -6.81 8.12 5.44
CA PRO A 123 -6.30 8.95 6.52
C PRO A 123 -5.16 9.86 6.06
N PHE A 124 -5.08 11.05 6.65
CA PHE A 124 -4.03 12.04 6.32
C PHE A 124 -2.60 11.46 6.48
N GLY A 125 -2.41 10.59 7.48
CA GLY A 125 -1.15 9.88 7.71
C GLY A 125 -0.72 8.97 6.55
N LEU A 126 -1.64 8.48 5.73
CA LEU A 126 -1.34 7.72 4.50
C LEU A 126 -1.31 8.62 3.26
N ALA A 127 -2.18 9.64 3.20
CA ALA A 127 -2.28 10.54 2.06
C ALA A 127 -0.99 11.34 1.81
N VAL A 128 -0.34 11.84 2.87
CA VAL A 128 0.89 12.66 2.73
C VAL A 128 2.06 11.85 2.18
N PRO A 129 2.41 10.66 2.71
CA PRO A 129 3.44 9.82 2.11
C PRO A 129 3.16 9.45 0.64
N ILE A 130 1.91 9.14 0.31
CA ILE A 130 1.50 8.86 -1.08
C ILE A 130 1.74 10.07 -1.97
N LEU A 131 1.34 11.27 -1.51
CA LEU A 131 1.58 12.52 -2.23
C LEU A 131 3.08 12.78 -2.43
N LEU A 132 3.89 12.65 -1.38
CA LEU A 132 5.35 12.81 -1.46
C LEU A 132 5.97 11.82 -2.43
N GLY A 133 5.57 10.55 -2.39
CA GLY A 133 5.99 9.54 -3.35
C GLY A 133 5.62 9.90 -4.80
N GLY A 134 4.42 10.45 -5.01
CA GLY A 134 3.97 10.98 -6.29
C GLY A 134 4.82 12.15 -6.79
N VAL A 135 5.12 13.12 -5.92
CA VAL A 135 6.00 14.26 -6.23
C VAL A 135 7.41 13.80 -6.57
N VAL A 136 7.98 12.86 -5.81
CA VAL A 136 9.29 12.27 -6.10
C VAL A 136 9.26 11.55 -7.44
N SER A 137 8.24 10.74 -7.70
CA SER A 137 8.08 10.06 -9.01
C SER A 137 8.03 11.05 -10.16
N TRP A 138 7.26 12.14 -10.01
CA TRP A 138 7.17 13.21 -11.00
C TRP A 138 8.52 13.90 -11.26
N LEU A 139 9.27 14.23 -10.19
CA LEU A 139 10.60 14.81 -10.32
C LEU A 139 11.59 13.87 -11.01
N VAL A 140 11.59 12.59 -10.63
CA VAL A 140 12.46 11.56 -11.22
C VAL A 140 12.15 11.36 -12.70
N ARG A 141 10.87 11.29 -13.09
CA ARG A 141 10.46 11.18 -14.51
C ARG A 141 11.02 12.35 -15.33
N ARG A 142 10.91 13.57 -14.79
CA ARG A 142 11.41 14.78 -15.46
C ARG A 142 12.94 14.79 -15.59
N ALA A 143 13.65 14.27 -14.59
CA ALA A 143 15.12 14.23 -14.57
C ALA A 143 15.72 13.06 -15.38
N ALA A 144 14.97 11.97 -15.58
CA ALA A 144 15.45 10.74 -16.21
C ALA A 144 15.21 10.67 -17.73
N GLN A 145 14.66 11.72 -18.36
CA GLN A 145 14.47 11.78 -19.81
C GLN A 145 15.83 11.68 -20.55
N PRO A 146 15.96 10.82 -21.59
CA PRO A 146 14.91 10.06 -22.30
C PRO A 146 14.59 8.67 -21.72
N HIS A 147 15.28 8.22 -20.67
CA HIS A 147 15.19 6.87 -20.11
C HIS A 147 14.12 6.72 -18.99
N GLU A 148 13.00 7.41 -19.13
CA GLU A 148 11.92 7.44 -18.12
C GLU A 148 11.40 6.03 -17.76
N ASP A 149 11.20 5.17 -18.77
CA ASP A 149 10.66 3.82 -18.56
C ASP A 149 11.59 2.94 -17.70
N ALA A 150 12.90 3.07 -17.89
CA ALA A 150 13.89 2.33 -17.11
C ALA A 150 13.92 2.82 -15.65
N ALA A 151 13.82 4.14 -15.45
CA ALA A 151 13.74 4.75 -14.12
C ALA A 151 12.48 4.30 -13.38
N GLN A 152 11.33 4.30 -14.06
CA GLN A 152 10.06 3.88 -13.48
C GLN A 152 10.09 2.40 -13.08
N LYS A 153 10.55 1.51 -13.97
CA LYS A 153 10.65 0.06 -13.68
C LYS A 153 11.53 -0.21 -12.47
N ARG A 154 12.69 0.45 -12.39
CA ARG A 154 13.59 0.36 -11.23
C ARG A 154 12.92 0.87 -9.95
N GLY A 155 12.28 2.03 -10.00
CA GLY A 155 11.57 2.61 -8.86
C GLY A 155 10.47 1.69 -8.32
N VAL A 156 9.67 1.09 -9.20
CA VAL A 156 8.66 0.09 -8.83
C VAL A 156 9.31 -1.13 -8.19
N LEU A 157 10.37 -1.69 -8.78
CA LEU A 157 11.06 -2.85 -8.24
C LEU A 157 11.60 -2.61 -6.83
N ILE A 158 12.29 -1.49 -6.61
CA ILE A 158 12.84 -1.12 -5.31
C ILE A 158 11.73 -0.94 -4.27
N THR A 159 10.69 -0.19 -4.63
CA THR A 159 9.57 0.10 -3.72
C THR A 159 8.84 -1.19 -3.34
N SER A 160 8.62 -2.10 -4.30
CA SER A 160 8.00 -3.41 -4.02
C SER A 160 8.84 -4.26 -3.06
N GLY A 161 10.17 -4.24 -3.19
CA GLY A 161 11.08 -4.93 -2.26
C GLY A 161 11.03 -4.32 -0.85
N LEU A 162 10.98 -3.00 -0.74
CA LEU A 162 10.86 -2.30 0.55
C LEU A 162 9.53 -2.61 1.25
N ILE A 163 8.40 -2.57 0.51
CA ILE A 163 7.08 -2.92 1.04
C ILE A 163 7.04 -4.39 1.48
N ALA A 164 7.59 -5.31 0.69
CA ALA A 164 7.68 -6.71 1.05
C ALA A 164 8.55 -6.93 2.30
N GLY A 165 9.67 -6.21 2.41
CA GLY A 165 10.56 -6.26 3.58
C GLY A 165 9.87 -5.76 4.85
N GLU A 166 9.19 -4.61 4.78
CA GLU A 166 8.39 -4.07 5.89
C GLU A 166 7.31 -5.06 6.34
N SER A 167 6.58 -5.64 5.37
CA SER A 167 5.53 -6.63 5.66
C SER A 167 6.09 -7.88 6.35
N LEU A 168 7.25 -8.41 5.89
CA LEU A 168 7.88 -9.59 6.50
C LEU A 168 8.35 -9.31 7.94
N VAL A 169 8.92 -8.13 8.20
CA VAL A 169 9.31 -7.72 9.56
C VAL A 169 8.07 -7.56 10.44
N GLY A 170 7.01 -6.93 9.94
CA GLY A 170 5.74 -6.77 10.65
C GLY A 170 5.10 -8.11 11.05
N VAL A 171 5.09 -9.09 10.13
CA VAL A 171 4.65 -10.46 10.44
C VAL A 171 5.53 -11.10 11.52
N GLY A 172 6.86 -10.95 11.42
CA GLY A 172 7.79 -11.43 12.43
C GLY A 172 7.52 -10.86 13.81
N LEU A 173 7.34 -9.54 13.91
CA LEU A 173 6.97 -8.86 15.15
C LEU A 173 5.62 -9.35 15.68
N GLY A 174 4.61 -9.49 14.82
CA GLY A 174 3.31 -10.05 15.20
C GLY A 174 3.37 -11.44 15.81
N VAL A 175 4.22 -12.32 15.27
CA VAL A 175 4.46 -13.67 15.84
C VAL A 175 5.12 -13.57 17.22
N THR A 176 6.11 -12.68 17.40
CA THR A 176 6.74 -12.49 18.71
C THR A 176 5.78 -11.96 19.77
N ALA A 177 4.91 -11.02 19.39
CA ALA A 177 3.84 -10.49 20.25
C ALA A 177 2.83 -11.59 20.63
N TYR A 178 2.40 -12.40 19.66
CA TYR A 178 1.48 -13.51 19.88
C TYR A 178 2.03 -14.56 20.87
N LEU A 179 3.31 -14.93 20.74
CA LEU A 179 3.95 -15.91 21.63
C LEU A 179 4.24 -15.36 23.04
N LYS A 180 3.86 -14.11 23.34
CA LYS A 180 4.17 -13.40 24.60
C LYS A 180 5.66 -13.49 24.98
N ILE A 181 6.53 -13.63 23.98
CA ILE A 181 7.97 -13.59 24.20
C ILE A 181 8.28 -12.16 24.58
N SER A 182 8.19 -11.87 25.87
CA SER A 182 8.39 -10.57 26.51
C SER A 182 9.83 -10.06 26.39
N SER A 183 10.60 -10.57 25.42
CA SER A 183 12.01 -10.27 25.25
C SER A 183 12.29 -8.94 24.56
N LEU A 184 11.28 -8.21 24.07
CA LEU A 184 11.42 -6.78 23.73
C LEU A 184 11.14 -5.84 24.92
N LYS A 185 10.83 -6.37 26.12
CA LYS A 185 11.05 -5.61 27.37
C LYS A 185 12.53 -5.54 27.79
N LEU A 186 13.46 -6.17 27.05
CA LEU A 186 14.89 -5.86 27.21
C LEU A 186 15.23 -4.44 26.73
N LEU A 187 14.43 -3.88 25.81
CA LEU A 187 14.57 -2.51 25.35
C LEU A 187 13.96 -1.53 26.35
N GLU A 188 12.74 -1.79 26.84
CA GLU A 188 12.13 -1.09 27.99
C GLU A 188 12.72 -1.55 29.35
N SER A 189 13.96 -2.01 29.38
CA SER A 189 14.67 -2.12 30.64
C SER A 189 14.83 -0.69 31.16
N GLY A 190 14.35 -0.40 32.37
CA GLY A 190 14.31 0.94 32.98
C GLY A 190 15.66 1.67 33.12
N SER A 191 16.73 1.19 32.48
CA SER A 191 17.97 1.92 32.26
C SER A 191 17.86 2.87 31.06
N THR A 192 17.92 4.16 31.34
CA THR A 192 18.00 5.26 30.35
C THR A 192 19.08 5.05 29.29
N THR A 193 20.16 4.33 29.60
CA THR A 193 21.25 4.01 28.67
C THR A 193 20.88 3.01 27.57
N LEU A 194 20.05 2.00 27.86
CA LEU A 194 19.62 1.04 26.83
C LEU A 194 18.64 1.69 25.85
N ASN A 195 17.69 2.50 26.34
CA ASN A 195 16.79 3.28 25.48
C ASN A 195 17.57 4.23 24.54
N LEU A 196 18.60 4.91 25.06
CA LEU A 196 19.47 5.77 24.23
C LEU A 196 20.20 4.99 23.12
N ILE A 197 20.69 3.78 23.43
CA ILE A 197 21.37 2.93 22.42
C ILE A 197 20.38 2.50 21.34
N VAL A 198 19.18 2.07 21.73
CA VAL A 198 18.11 1.67 20.81
C VAL A 198 17.71 2.81 19.90
N ASP A 199 17.43 3.98 20.48
CA ASP A 199 17.00 5.15 19.71
C ASP A 199 18.08 5.55 18.72
N THR A 200 19.35 5.51 19.16
CA THR A 200 20.50 5.78 18.29
C THR A 200 20.59 4.77 17.14
N VAL A 201 20.46 3.47 17.43
CA VAL A 201 20.49 2.41 16.40
C VAL A 201 19.33 2.57 15.41
N SER A 202 18.13 2.91 15.91
CA SER A 202 16.93 3.10 15.10
C SER A 202 17.07 4.32 14.18
N VAL A 203 17.60 5.44 14.70
CA VAL A 203 17.90 6.64 13.92
C VAL A 203 19.00 6.35 12.89
N LEU A 204 20.06 5.62 13.24
CA LEU A 204 21.10 5.22 12.30
C LEU A 204 20.56 4.30 11.19
N ALA A 205 19.68 3.36 11.53
CA ALA A 205 19.01 2.51 10.55
C ALA A 205 18.13 3.32 9.60
N LEU A 206 17.35 4.28 10.13
CA LEU A 206 16.54 5.19 9.32
C LEU A 206 17.40 6.04 8.38
N LEU A 207 18.49 6.61 8.89
CA LEU A 207 19.45 7.38 8.10
C LEU A 207 20.14 6.51 7.05
N ALA A 208 20.45 5.25 7.35
CA ALA A 208 21.02 4.31 6.40
C ALA A 208 20.03 3.98 5.28
N VAL A 209 18.76 3.73 5.59
CA VAL A 209 17.70 3.51 4.58
C VAL A 209 17.50 4.77 3.74
N ALA A 210 17.42 5.95 4.36
CA ALA A 210 17.30 7.22 3.64
C ALA A 210 18.50 7.49 2.73
N ALA A 211 19.72 7.24 3.21
CA ALA A 211 20.95 7.37 2.43
C ALA A 211 21.03 6.33 1.31
N MET A 212 20.54 5.11 1.53
CA MET A 212 20.45 4.08 0.50
C MET A 212 19.48 4.52 -0.60
N VAL A 213 18.28 4.98 -0.24
CA VAL A 213 17.28 5.51 -1.19
C VAL A 213 17.83 6.72 -1.95
N TYR A 214 18.53 7.63 -1.27
CA TYR A 214 19.14 8.81 -1.89
C TYR A 214 20.29 8.45 -2.84
N LYS A 215 21.25 7.61 -2.42
CA LYS A 215 22.33 7.12 -3.28
C LYS A 215 21.77 6.37 -4.49
N LEU A 216 20.72 5.60 -4.28
CA LEU A 216 20.05 4.87 -5.36
C LEU A 216 19.38 5.84 -6.34
N ALA A 217 18.70 6.88 -5.85
CA ALA A 217 18.16 7.95 -6.69
C ALA A 217 19.28 8.64 -7.49
N LEU A 218 20.43 8.95 -6.87
CA LEU A 218 21.59 9.53 -7.56
C LEU A 218 22.21 8.58 -8.61
N THR A 219 22.41 7.30 -8.29
CA THR A 219 22.95 6.28 -9.21
C THR A 219 22.01 6.06 -10.38
N VAL A 220 20.70 6.11 -10.14
CA VAL A 220 19.70 6.09 -11.20
C VAL A 220 19.88 7.32 -12.10
N MET A 221 20.02 8.52 -11.54
CA MET A 221 20.25 9.74 -12.33
C MET A 221 21.61 9.80 -13.05
N SER A 222 22.69 9.25 -12.47
CA SER A 222 24.03 9.27 -13.07
C SER A 222 24.13 8.32 -14.27
N ASN A 223 23.48 7.16 -14.18
CA ASN A 223 23.41 6.18 -15.28
C ASN A 223 22.58 6.67 -16.48
N PHE A 224 21.83 7.76 -16.34
CA PHE A 224 21.12 8.40 -17.46
C PHE A 224 21.88 9.56 -18.08
N LYS A 225 22.98 10.01 -17.45
CA LYS A 225 23.86 11.06 -17.99
C LYS A 225 25.07 10.51 -18.77
N ALA A 226 25.27 9.20 -18.77
CA ALA A 226 26.28 8.48 -19.57
C ALA A 226 25.59 7.78 -20.74
#